data_AF-G0M147-F1
#
_entry.id   AF-G0M147-F1
#
_cell.length_a   1.000
_cell.length_b   1.000
_cell.length_c   1.000
_cell.angle_alpha   90.00
_cell.angle_beta   90.00
_cell.angle_gamma   90.00
#
_symmetry.space_group_name_H-M   'P 1'
#
loop_
_entity.id
_entity.type
_entity.pdbx_description
1 polymer ?
#
loop_
_entity_poly.entity_id
_entity_poly.type
_entity_poly.pdbx_seq_one_letter_code
_entity_poly.pdbx_strand_id
1 'polypeptide(L)'
;MNREHIDELAEQQAERRRNLYHGLRTDKTHFEVSKHPFEIVYDYRQGFDLDKFVERYSSILNKYDYIVGDWGFEQLRLKGFFRDDAKDVQRAQTIGAVQDYLYEYCNFGCAYFIVKNERVIKPKRTSRPRKDDHRGGKKTNNRQSRGRSNRSSSRSKQRRKSHNFTTKQKAAPFTEKRQRPAKVTAGTGNQARTTKQASGKRHFTIRQK
;
A
#
# COMPACT_ATOMS: atom_id res chain seq x y z
N MET A 1 19.89 7.51 30.79
CA MET A 1 18.99 6.43 30.35
C MET A 1 19.78 5.14 30.40
N ASN A 2 19.34 4.16 31.18
CA ASN A 2 20.13 2.98 31.52
C ASN A 2 20.12 2.01 30.34
N ARG A 3 21.22 2.01 29.58
CA ARG A 3 21.43 1.15 28.41
C ARG A 3 21.26 -0.34 28.76
N GLU A 4 21.73 -0.73 29.95
CA GLU A 4 21.67 -2.11 30.45
C GLU A 4 20.24 -2.64 30.61
N HIS A 5 19.30 -1.82 31.10
CA HIS A 5 17.91 -2.26 31.27
C HIS A 5 17.17 -2.41 29.93
N ILE A 6 17.58 -1.64 28.91
CA ILE A 6 17.01 -1.73 27.56
C ILE A 6 17.51 -3.02 26.88
N ASP A 7 18.80 -3.32 27.02
CA ASP A 7 19.42 -4.52 26.47
C ASP A 7 18.85 -5.78 27.15
N GLU A 8 18.68 -5.77 28.47
CA GLU A 8 18.07 -6.87 29.24
C GLU A 8 16.61 -7.12 28.84
N LEU A 9 15.81 -6.07 28.63
CA LEU A 9 14.44 -6.20 28.12
C LEU A 9 14.39 -6.72 26.68
N ALA A 10 15.35 -6.34 25.84
CA ALA A 10 15.45 -6.83 24.47
C ALA A 10 15.80 -8.31 24.43
N GLU A 11 16.75 -8.75 25.25
CA GLU A 11 17.14 -10.16 25.39
C GLU A 11 16.00 -11.02 25.93
N GLN A 12 15.30 -10.59 26.99
CA GLN A 12 14.13 -11.31 27.51
C GLN A 12 13.02 -11.48 26.45
N GLN A 13 12.82 -10.48 25.59
CA GLN A 13 11.87 -10.58 24.49
C GLN A 13 12.35 -11.53 23.38
N ALA A 14 13.65 -11.52 23.07
CA ALA A 14 14.26 -12.41 22.10
C ALA A 14 14.19 -13.88 22.57
N GLU A 15 14.49 -14.15 23.84
CA GLU A 15 14.41 -15.49 24.45
C GLU A 15 12.98 -16.05 24.43
N ARG A 16 11.98 -15.24 24.79
CA ARG A 16 10.56 -15.65 24.71
C ARG A 16 10.15 -16.06 23.29
N ARG A 17 10.81 -15.51 22.27
CA ARG A 17 10.53 -15.81 20.85
C ARG A 17 11.40 -16.93 20.28
N ARG A 18 12.56 -17.19 20.87
CA ARG A 18 13.58 -18.14 20.37
C ARG A 18 13.07 -19.56 20.20
N ASN A 19 12.09 -19.97 21.01
CA ASN A 19 11.56 -21.33 20.98
C ASN A 19 10.32 -21.53 20.09
N LEU A 20 9.81 -20.48 19.42
CA LEU A 20 8.53 -20.59 18.72
C LEU A 20 8.65 -21.12 17.28
N TYR A 21 9.81 -20.91 16.64
CA TYR A 21 10.03 -21.30 15.25
C TYR A 21 11.32 -22.12 15.13
N HIS A 22 11.28 -23.15 14.28
CA HIS A 22 12.43 -24.00 13.97
C HIS A 22 12.70 -23.94 12.47
N GLY A 23 13.96 -23.71 12.10
CA GLY A 23 14.42 -23.69 10.71
C GLY A 23 15.25 -24.92 10.36
N LEU A 24 15.00 -25.48 9.19
CA LEU A 24 15.77 -26.58 8.61
C LEU A 24 16.22 -26.18 7.20
N ARG A 25 17.51 -26.30 6.91
CA ARG A 25 18.03 -26.09 5.56
C ARG A 25 18.00 -27.41 4.81
N THR A 26 17.31 -27.45 3.67
CA THR A 26 17.23 -28.64 2.81
C THR A 26 18.34 -28.59 1.76
N ASP A 27 18.44 -27.48 1.03
CA ASP A 27 19.38 -27.28 -0.07
C ASP A 27 20.19 -25.96 0.10
N LYS A 28 21.03 -25.67 -0.90
CA LYS A 28 21.70 -24.37 -1.02
C LYS A 28 20.69 -23.22 -1.12
N THR A 29 19.56 -23.43 -1.81
CA THR A 29 18.53 -22.42 -2.02
C THR A 29 17.22 -22.71 -1.27
N HIS A 30 16.92 -23.96 -0.93
CA HIS A 30 15.68 -24.31 -0.25
C HIS A 30 15.88 -24.51 1.25
N PHE A 31 14.94 -23.98 2.02
CA PHE A 31 14.88 -24.15 3.47
C PHE A 31 13.43 -24.13 3.95
N GLU A 32 13.19 -24.62 5.16
CA GLU A 32 11.87 -24.70 5.76
C GLU A 32 11.89 -24.01 7.11
N VAL A 33 10.86 -23.20 7.41
CA VAL A 33 10.66 -22.62 8.75
C VAL A 33 9.27 -22.97 9.25
N SER A 34 9.19 -23.70 10.36
CA SER A 34 7.94 -24.17 10.96
C SER A 34 6.98 -24.82 9.97
N LYS A 35 7.47 -25.81 9.18
CA LYS A 35 6.67 -26.53 8.17
C LYS A 35 6.24 -25.69 6.98
N HIS A 36 6.92 -24.56 6.72
CA HIS A 36 6.70 -23.75 5.53
C HIS A 36 7.97 -23.69 4.68
N PRO A 37 7.89 -24.18 3.43
CA PRO A 37 9.02 -24.17 2.51
C PRO A 37 9.24 -22.79 1.89
N PHE A 38 10.50 -22.40 1.81
CA PHE A 38 10.99 -21.17 1.23
C PHE A 38 12.17 -21.45 0.27
N GLU A 39 12.27 -20.62 -0.75
CA GLU A 39 13.32 -20.65 -1.76
C GLU A 39 14.08 -19.32 -1.74
N ILE A 40 15.41 -19.36 -1.65
CA ILE A 40 16.28 -18.19 -1.79
C ILE A 40 16.39 -17.86 -3.29
N VAL A 41 15.74 -16.76 -3.69
CA VAL A 41 15.72 -16.29 -5.07
C VAL A 41 16.91 -15.38 -5.36
N TYR A 42 17.30 -14.59 -4.37
CA TYR A 42 18.41 -13.65 -4.51
C TYR A 42 19.14 -13.47 -3.19
N ASP A 43 20.47 -13.45 -3.24
CA ASP A 43 21.33 -13.23 -2.09
C ASP A 43 22.45 -12.26 -2.47
N TYR A 44 22.41 -11.06 -1.90
CA TYR A 44 23.40 -10.02 -2.11
C TYR A 44 24.36 -9.99 -0.93
N ARG A 45 25.66 -10.14 -1.23
CA ARG A 45 26.76 -10.16 -0.25
C ARG A 45 26.64 -11.27 0.81
N GLN A 46 26.06 -12.42 0.44
CA GLN A 46 25.92 -13.56 1.35
C GLN A 46 25.17 -13.17 2.64
N GLY A 47 24.12 -12.37 2.50
CA GLY A 47 23.35 -11.84 3.61
C GLY A 47 22.38 -12.84 4.22
N PHE A 48 22.14 -13.99 3.58
CA PHE A 48 21.21 -14.98 4.10
C PHE A 48 21.82 -15.82 5.23
N ASP A 49 21.19 -15.74 6.41
CA ASP A 49 21.47 -16.56 7.58
C ASP A 49 20.16 -17.16 8.09
N LEU A 50 20.10 -18.50 8.17
CA LEU A 50 18.89 -19.23 8.55
C LEU A 50 18.53 -18.97 10.02
N ASP A 51 19.49 -18.96 10.93
CA ASP A 51 19.23 -18.83 12.36
C ASP A 51 18.66 -17.43 12.66
N LYS A 52 19.27 -16.42 12.03
CA LYS A 52 18.83 -15.02 12.12
C LYS A 52 17.45 -14.83 11.48
N PHE A 53 17.19 -15.49 10.35
CA PHE A 53 15.88 -15.48 9.71
C PHE A 53 14.80 -16.06 10.65
N VAL A 54 15.05 -17.23 11.24
CA VAL A 54 14.11 -17.91 12.16
C VAL A 54 13.82 -17.06 13.40
N GLU A 55 14.84 -16.41 13.97
CA GLU A 55 14.69 -15.53 15.13
C GLU A 55 13.72 -14.37 14.87
N ARG A 56 13.79 -13.78 13.67
CA ARG A 56 12.97 -12.62 13.28
C ARG A 56 11.64 -13.01 12.63
N TYR A 57 11.52 -14.25 12.19
CA TYR A 57 10.35 -14.76 11.50
C TYR A 57 9.07 -14.64 12.34
N SER A 58 7.96 -14.47 11.64
CA SER A 58 6.63 -14.44 12.21
C SER A 58 5.67 -15.07 11.22
N SER A 59 4.73 -15.88 11.71
CA SER A 59 3.69 -16.52 10.90
C SER A 59 2.84 -15.53 10.09
N ILE A 60 2.81 -14.24 10.45
CA ILE A 60 2.15 -13.20 9.65
C ILE A 60 2.81 -13.02 8.28
N LEU A 61 4.09 -13.38 8.13
CA LEU A 61 4.81 -13.28 6.87
C LEU A 61 4.31 -14.31 5.84
N ASN A 62 3.63 -15.37 6.27
CA ASN A 62 3.16 -16.47 5.42
C ASN A 62 2.07 -16.04 4.43
N LYS A 63 1.47 -14.86 4.64
CA LYS A 63 0.50 -14.26 3.73
C LYS A 63 1.14 -13.65 2.48
N TYR A 64 2.44 -13.39 2.51
CA TYR A 64 3.18 -12.76 1.42
C TYR A 64 3.83 -13.81 0.52
N ASP A 65 3.98 -13.46 -0.76
CA ASP A 65 4.63 -14.30 -1.77
C ASP A 65 6.15 -14.23 -1.68
N TYR A 66 6.68 -13.07 -1.30
CA TYR A 66 8.11 -12.82 -1.17
C TYR A 66 8.39 -12.19 0.19
N ILE A 67 9.55 -12.50 0.76
CA ILE A 67 10.08 -11.87 1.96
C ILE A 67 11.46 -11.34 1.61
N VAL A 68 11.67 -10.05 1.84
CA VAL A 68 12.97 -9.40 1.73
C VAL A 68 13.57 -9.32 3.12
N GLY A 69 14.78 -9.84 3.27
CA GLY A 69 15.59 -9.70 4.46
C GLY A 69 16.70 -8.69 4.19
N ASP A 70 16.79 -7.63 4.97
CA ASP A 70 17.82 -6.61 4.80
C ASP A 70 18.48 -6.26 6.15
N TRP A 71 19.78 -5.99 6.12
CA TRP A 71 20.59 -5.76 7.31
C TRP A 71 20.74 -4.27 7.61
N GLY A 72 20.06 -3.80 8.65
CA GLY A 72 20.20 -2.43 9.16
C GLY A 72 20.89 -2.45 10.52
N PHE A 73 22.04 -1.80 10.65
CA PHE A 73 22.81 -1.76 11.91
C PHE A 73 23.03 -3.16 12.53
N GLU A 74 23.41 -4.13 11.69
CA GLU A 74 23.60 -5.55 12.07
C GLU A 74 22.34 -6.26 12.60
N GLN A 75 21.17 -5.64 12.46
CA GLN A 75 19.88 -6.25 12.79
C GLN A 75 19.16 -6.65 11.52
N LEU A 76 18.72 -7.91 11.47
CA LEU A 76 17.94 -8.42 10.37
C LEU A 76 16.50 -7.90 10.45
N ARG A 77 16.05 -7.31 9.34
CA ARG A 77 14.69 -6.84 9.13
C ARG A 77 14.04 -7.72 8.08
N LEU A 78 12.82 -8.18 8.35
CA LEU A 78 12.03 -8.96 7.38
C LEU A 78 10.81 -8.15 6.94
N LYS A 79 10.67 -7.97 5.64
CA LYS A 79 9.54 -7.28 5.01
C LYS A 79 8.88 -8.19 3.98
N GLY A 80 7.57 -8.36 4.08
CA GLY A 80 6.79 -9.15 3.13
C GLY A 80 6.29 -8.33 1.94
N PHE A 81 6.35 -8.92 0.76
CA PHE A 81 5.89 -8.38 -0.51
C PHE A 81 4.99 -9.38 -1.24
N PHE A 82 4.02 -8.88 -1.98
CA PHE A 82 3.16 -9.68 -2.84
C PHE A 82 3.76 -9.81 -4.25
N ARG A 83 3.30 -10.80 -4.99
CA ARG A 83 3.54 -10.85 -6.45
C ARG A 83 2.93 -9.63 -7.15
N ASP A 84 3.51 -9.21 -8.27
CA ASP A 84 3.01 -8.05 -9.04
C ASP A 84 1.60 -8.27 -9.61
N ASP A 85 1.20 -9.51 -9.86
CA ASP A 85 -0.13 -9.87 -10.39
C ASP A 85 -1.25 -9.89 -9.32
N ALA A 86 -0.94 -9.54 -8.07
CA ALA A 86 -1.91 -9.60 -6.99
C ALA A 86 -2.98 -8.49 -7.13
N LYS A 87 -4.24 -8.90 -7.30
CA LYS A 87 -5.39 -8.00 -7.27
C LYS A 87 -5.58 -7.42 -5.86
N ASP A 88 -6.00 -6.17 -5.77
CA ASP A 88 -6.27 -5.44 -4.52
C ASP A 88 -5.03 -5.19 -3.63
N VAL A 89 -3.82 -5.20 -4.20
CA VAL A 89 -2.57 -4.86 -3.50
C VAL A 89 -2.03 -3.51 -3.96
N GLN A 90 -1.55 -2.69 -3.02
CA GLN A 90 -0.87 -1.44 -3.34
C GLN A 90 0.48 -1.72 -4.00
N ARG A 91 0.83 -0.99 -5.07
CA ARG A 91 2.09 -1.19 -5.81
C ARG A 91 3.34 -1.16 -4.94
N ALA A 92 3.36 -0.32 -3.90
CA ALA A 92 4.46 -0.24 -2.94
C ALA A 92 4.68 -1.53 -2.11
N GLN A 93 3.71 -2.45 -2.11
CA GLN A 93 3.78 -3.74 -1.41
C GLN A 93 4.04 -4.91 -2.36
N THR A 94 4.28 -4.67 -3.65
CA THR A 94 4.58 -5.73 -4.62
C THR A 94 6.07 -5.89 -4.83
N ILE A 95 6.50 -7.03 -5.39
CA ILE A 95 7.90 -7.33 -5.64
C ILE A 95 8.58 -6.28 -6.52
N GLY A 96 7.85 -5.67 -7.47
CA GLY A 96 8.38 -4.58 -8.30
C GLY A 96 8.82 -3.33 -7.52
N ALA A 97 8.33 -3.12 -6.29
CA ALA A 97 8.71 -1.99 -5.44
C ALA A 97 9.84 -2.33 -4.45
N VAL A 98 10.41 -3.54 -4.49
CA VAL A 98 11.51 -3.93 -3.59
C VAL A 98 12.74 -3.05 -3.78
N GLN A 99 13.03 -2.67 -5.02
CA GLN A 99 14.17 -1.80 -5.30
C GLN A 99 14.03 -0.43 -4.62
N ASP A 100 12.83 0.15 -4.67
CA ASP A 100 12.53 1.42 -4.00
C ASP A 100 12.63 1.29 -2.48
N TYR A 101 12.12 0.18 -1.92
CA TYR A 101 12.26 -0.13 -0.50
C TYR A 101 13.73 -0.22 -0.06
N LEU A 102 14.57 -0.91 -0.84
CA LEU A 102 15.99 -1.03 -0.53
C LEU A 102 16.67 0.34 -0.58
N TYR A 103 16.36 1.19 -1.58
CA TYR A 103 16.94 2.53 -1.65
C TYR A 103 16.50 3.45 -0.51
N GLU A 104 15.29 3.29 0.02
CA GLU A 104 14.77 4.14 1.09
C GLU A 104 15.25 3.69 2.48
N TYR A 105 15.35 2.38 2.73
CA TYR A 105 15.55 1.83 4.08
C TYR A 105 16.86 1.06 4.30
N CYS A 106 17.53 0.56 3.25
CA CYS A 106 18.78 -0.21 3.36
C CYS A 106 19.97 0.75 3.22
N ASN A 107 20.86 0.72 4.22
CA ASN A 107 22.03 1.60 4.27
C ASN A 107 23.01 1.27 3.12
N PHE A 108 23.96 2.16 2.82
CA PHE A 108 25.00 1.84 1.84
C PHE A 108 25.80 0.59 2.25
N GLY A 109 25.97 -0.34 1.31
CA GLY A 109 26.71 -1.59 1.54
C GLY A 109 25.98 -2.64 2.39
N CYS A 110 24.71 -2.39 2.75
CA CYS A 110 23.83 -3.33 3.44
C CYS A 110 23.66 -4.61 2.60
N ALA A 111 23.88 -5.76 3.24
CA ALA A 111 23.57 -7.05 2.67
C ALA A 111 22.04 -7.25 2.70
N TYR A 112 21.52 -7.96 1.73
CA TYR A 112 20.10 -8.29 1.69
C TYR A 112 19.88 -9.57 0.89
N PHE A 113 18.73 -10.19 1.11
CA PHE A 113 18.32 -11.37 0.40
C PHE A 113 16.81 -11.33 0.15
N ILE A 114 16.37 -12.07 -0.85
CA ILE A 114 14.97 -12.22 -1.21
C ILE A 114 14.66 -13.71 -1.21
N VAL A 115 13.69 -14.08 -0.38
CA VAL A 115 13.16 -15.45 -0.36
C VAL A 115 11.73 -15.44 -0.87
N LYS A 116 11.38 -16.47 -1.62
CA LYS A 116 10.04 -16.73 -2.12
C LYS A 116 9.39 -17.77 -1.23
N ASN A 117 8.15 -17.50 -0.86
CA ASN A 117 7.31 -18.43 -0.14
C ASN A 117 6.63 -19.37 -1.14
N GLU A 118 6.93 -20.66 -1.06
CA GLU A 118 6.34 -21.65 -1.96
C GLU A 118 4.88 -21.97 -1.56
N ARG A 119 4.54 -21.81 -0.28
CA ARG A 119 3.22 -22.11 0.28
C ARG A 119 2.58 -20.87 0.90
N VAL A 120 2.13 -19.97 0.04
CA VAL A 120 1.45 -18.73 0.46
C VAL A 120 0.07 -19.02 1.05
N ILE A 121 -0.16 -18.62 2.30
CA ILE A 121 -1.46 -18.72 2.96
C ILE A 121 -2.27 -17.47 2.61
N LYS A 122 -3.11 -17.56 1.58
CA LYS A 122 -4.03 -16.47 1.24
C LYS A 122 -5.20 -16.44 2.21
N PRO A 123 -5.49 -15.32 2.89
CA PRO A 123 -6.68 -15.23 3.73
C PRO A 123 -7.91 -15.40 2.84
N LYS A 124 -8.76 -16.40 3.16
CA LYS A 124 -10.03 -16.60 2.45
C LYS A 124 -10.84 -15.32 2.60
N ARG A 125 -11.12 -14.64 1.48
CA ARG A 125 -12.09 -13.53 1.47
C ARG A 125 -13.39 -14.10 1.99
N THR A 126 -13.87 -13.63 3.14
CA THR A 126 -15.24 -13.89 3.55
C THR A 126 -16.11 -13.16 2.54
N SER A 127 -16.57 -13.88 1.51
CA SER A 127 -17.56 -13.39 0.57
C SER A 127 -18.86 -13.23 1.33
N ARG A 128 -18.99 -12.16 2.14
CA ARG A 128 -20.31 -11.67 2.53
C ARG A 128 -20.95 -11.22 1.22
N PRO A 129 -22.00 -11.90 0.73
CA PRO A 129 -22.72 -11.41 -0.43
C PRO A 129 -23.15 -9.99 -0.08
N ARG A 130 -22.71 -9.00 -0.87
CA ARG A 130 -23.35 -7.69 -0.80
C ARG A 130 -24.79 -7.98 -1.22
N LYS A 131 -25.70 -7.97 -0.25
CA LYS A 131 -27.13 -8.02 -0.51
C LYS A 131 -27.42 -6.72 -1.25
N ASP A 132 -27.39 -6.79 -2.57
CA ASP A 132 -27.79 -5.69 -3.43
C ASP A 132 -29.26 -5.40 -3.09
N ASP A 133 -29.47 -4.39 -2.26
CA ASP A 133 -30.78 -3.77 -2.02
C ASP A 133 -31.18 -3.01 -3.29
N HIS A 134 -31.37 -3.74 -4.39
CA HIS A 134 -32.16 -3.28 -5.51
C HIS A 134 -33.61 -3.25 -5.03
N ARG A 135 -33.96 -2.15 -4.34
CA ARG A 135 -35.34 -1.71 -4.14
C ARG A 135 -36.00 -1.67 -5.51
N GLY A 136 -36.71 -2.75 -5.83
CA GLY A 136 -37.57 -2.84 -7.00
C GLY A 136 -38.57 -1.69 -6.96
N GLY A 137 -38.33 -0.67 -7.79
CA GLY A 137 -39.31 0.36 -8.09
C GLY A 137 -40.51 -0.30 -8.77
N LYS A 138 -41.55 -0.61 -7.98
CA LYS A 138 -42.88 -0.95 -8.48
C LYS A 138 -43.38 0.24 -9.31
N LYS A 139 -43.28 0.15 -10.64
CA LYS A 139 -44.07 0.97 -11.55
C LYS A 139 -45.52 0.52 -11.46
N THR A 140 -46.34 1.28 -10.75
CA THR A 140 -47.80 1.15 -10.78
C THR A 140 -48.31 1.73 -12.09
N ASN A 141 -48.80 0.86 -12.98
CA ASN A 141 -49.61 1.25 -14.12
C ASN A 141 -50.97 1.73 -13.61
N ASN A 142 -51.24 3.04 -13.66
CA ASN A 142 -52.60 3.54 -13.57
C ASN A 142 -53.00 4.16 -14.92
N ARG A 143 -53.75 3.38 -15.69
CA ARG A 143 -54.54 3.84 -16.83
C ARG A 143 -55.79 4.51 -16.28
N GLN A 144 -55.92 5.83 -16.41
CA GLN A 144 -57.24 6.47 -16.50
C GLN A 144 -57.24 7.57 -17.55
N SER A 145 -58.10 7.37 -18.53
CA SER A 145 -58.51 8.34 -19.53
C SER A 145 -59.43 9.39 -18.90
N ARG A 146 -59.39 10.63 -19.42
CA ARG A 146 -60.57 11.48 -19.72
C ARG A 146 -60.15 12.83 -20.32
N GLY A 147 -60.62 13.07 -21.56
CA GLY A 147 -61.31 14.31 -21.96
C GLY A 147 -60.52 15.61 -22.19
N ARG A 148 -60.16 15.85 -23.47
CA ARG A 148 -60.26 17.10 -24.26
C ARG A 148 -60.28 18.47 -23.55
N SER A 149 -59.36 19.34 -23.95
CA SER A 149 -59.73 20.59 -24.65
C SER A 149 -58.55 21.15 -25.47
N ASN A 150 -58.88 21.58 -26.69
CA ASN A 150 -58.01 22.32 -27.59
C ASN A 150 -57.75 23.72 -27.03
N ARG A 151 -56.49 24.10 -26.86
CA ARG A 151 -56.08 25.50 -26.99
C ARG A 151 -54.77 25.59 -27.76
N SER A 152 -54.89 26.21 -28.92
CA SER A 152 -53.81 26.69 -29.77
C SER A 152 -52.89 27.63 -29.00
N SER A 153 -51.59 27.35 -29.00
CA SER A 153 -50.59 28.41 -29.20
C SER A 153 -49.24 27.78 -29.58
N SER A 154 -48.75 28.30 -30.70
CA SER A 154 -47.40 28.23 -31.23
C SER A 154 -46.28 28.09 -30.20
N ARG A 155 -45.54 26.97 -30.26
CA ARG A 155 -44.07 27.00 -30.10
C ARG A 155 -43.39 25.72 -30.58
N SER A 156 -42.68 25.88 -31.70
CA SER A 156 -41.35 25.33 -31.98
C SER A 156 -41.14 23.82 -31.78
N LYS A 157 -41.26 23.06 -32.88
CA LYS A 157 -40.67 21.74 -33.05
C LYS A 157 -39.15 21.83 -33.00
N GLN A 158 -38.53 21.36 -31.91
CA GLN A 158 -37.11 21.02 -31.90
C GLN A 158 -36.91 19.51 -31.77
N ARG A 159 -36.73 18.88 -32.94
CA ARG A 159 -36.24 17.51 -33.10
C ARG A 159 -34.91 17.37 -32.37
N ARG A 160 -34.82 16.52 -31.35
CA ARG A 160 -33.53 16.08 -30.81
C ARG A 160 -32.93 15.06 -31.79
N LYS A 161 -31.97 15.53 -32.59
CA LYS A 161 -31.08 14.69 -33.40
C LYS A 161 -29.99 14.12 -32.47
N SER A 162 -29.81 12.80 -32.51
CA SER A 162 -28.67 12.10 -31.91
C SER A 162 -27.36 12.62 -32.52
N HIS A 163 -26.45 13.12 -31.68
CA HIS A 163 -25.09 13.41 -32.13
C HIS A 163 -24.21 12.20 -31.85
N ASN A 164 -23.78 11.53 -32.93
CA ASN A 164 -22.61 10.67 -32.92
C ASN A 164 -21.39 11.57 -32.71
N PHE A 165 -20.66 11.35 -31.62
CA PHE A 165 -19.39 12.03 -31.37
C PHE A 165 -18.34 11.43 -32.32
N THR A 166 -17.98 12.18 -33.36
CA THR A 166 -16.89 11.84 -34.28
C THR A 166 -15.71 12.76 -33.95
N THR A 167 -14.64 12.18 -33.44
CA THR A 167 -13.36 12.86 -33.19
C THR A 167 -12.59 12.97 -34.49
N LYS A 168 -12.82 14.06 -35.22
CA LYS A 168 -11.86 14.56 -36.22
C LYS A 168 -11.74 16.08 -36.08
N GLN A 169 -10.82 16.52 -35.22
CA GLN A 169 -10.24 17.85 -35.34
C GLN A 169 -8.73 17.77 -35.16
N LYS A 170 -8.04 18.39 -36.13
CA LYS A 170 -6.60 18.48 -36.26
C LYS A 170 -6.00 19.20 -35.04
N ALA A 171 -4.85 18.73 -34.57
CA ALA A 171 -4.11 19.36 -33.47
C ALA A 171 -3.69 20.79 -33.83
N ALA A 172 -3.97 21.74 -32.95
CA ALA A 172 -3.38 23.08 -33.01
C ALA A 172 -1.88 22.99 -32.66
N PRO A 173 -1.00 23.83 -33.25
CA PRO A 173 0.42 23.79 -32.95
C PRO A 173 0.68 24.22 -31.49
N PHE A 174 1.36 23.35 -30.76
CA PHE A 174 1.85 23.57 -29.40
C PHE A 174 2.91 24.68 -29.43
N THR A 175 2.66 25.79 -28.73
CA THR A 175 3.67 26.83 -28.50
C THR A 175 4.12 26.78 -27.04
N GLU A 176 5.35 26.32 -26.84
CA GLU A 176 5.97 26.19 -25.52
C GLU A 176 6.48 27.55 -25.05
N LYS A 177 5.71 28.25 -24.19
CA LYS A 177 6.22 29.44 -23.51
C LYS A 177 7.19 29.02 -22.42
N ARG A 178 8.48 29.04 -22.76
CA ARG A 178 9.62 28.83 -21.86
C ARG A 178 9.64 29.93 -20.79
N GLN A 179 9.08 29.66 -19.61
CA GLN A 179 9.23 30.56 -18.46
C GLN A 179 10.68 30.55 -18.00
N ARG A 180 11.31 31.74 -17.93
CA ARG A 180 12.67 31.88 -17.41
C ARG A 180 12.62 31.74 -15.87
N PRO A 181 13.58 31.06 -15.24
CA PRO A 181 13.62 30.95 -13.78
C PRO A 181 13.80 32.34 -13.15
N ALA A 182 13.07 32.60 -12.06
CA ALA A 182 13.19 33.84 -11.30
C ALA A 182 14.62 33.98 -10.75
N LYS A 183 15.26 35.11 -11.01
CA LYS A 183 16.59 35.43 -10.49
C LYS A 183 16.45 35.80 -9.02
N VAL A 184 16.71 34.86 -8.13
CA VAL A 184 16.79 35.11 -6.69
C VAL A 184 18.14 35.72 -6.35
N THR A 185 18.15 36.98 -5.92
CA THR A 185 19.33 37.64 -5.35
C THR A 185 19.46 37.20 -3.90
N ALA A 186 20.64 36.77 -3.47
CA ALA A 186 20.91 36.38 -2.09
C ALA A 186 20.87 37.64 -1.19
N GLY A 187 19.70 37.90 -0.60
CA GLY A 187 19.51 38.89 0.45
C GLY A 187 19.94 38.33 1.80
N THR A 188 20.70 39.13 2.54
CA THR A 188 21.22 38.88 3.88
C THR A 188 20.13 38.43 4.86
N GLY A 189 20.46 37.43 5.69
CA GLY A 189 19.51 36.61 6.44
C GLY A 189 18.61 37.37 7.42
N ASN A 190 17.30 37.11 7.30
CA ASN A 190 16.34 37.37 8.36
C ASN A 190 15.96 36.04 9.03
N GLN A 191 16.25 35.94 10.32
CA GLN A 191 15.92 34.79 11.17
C GLN A 191 14.41 34.54 11.21
N ALA A 192 13.99 33.29 11.00
CA ALA A 192 12.59 32.88 11.10
C ALA A 192 12.14 32.95 12.57
N ARG A 193 11.20 33.85 12.87
CA ARG A 193 10.66 34.04 14.22
C ARG A 193 9.50 33.05 14.45
N THR A 194 9.74 31.99 15.21
CA THR A 194 8.68 31.08 15.65
C THR A 194 7.85 31.72 16.76
N THR A 195 6.55 31.93 16.53
CA THR A 195 5.61 32.33 17.59
C THR A 195 5.21 31.08 18.39
N LYS A 196 5.54 31.08 19.69
CA LYS A 196 5.07 30.05 20.62
C LYS A 196 3.54 30.15 20.75
N GLN A 197 2.82 29.12 20.31
CA GLN A 197 1.37 29.03 20.54
C GLN A 197 1.11 28.89 22.05
N ALA A 198 0.33 29.82 22.59
CA ALA A 198 -0.11 29.79 23.97
C ALA A 198 -1.07 28.61 24.23
N SER A 199 -0.99 28.08 25.44
CA SER A 199 -1.78 26.97 25.99
C SER A 199 -3.30 27.22 25.91
N GLY A 200 -3.92 26.85 24.80
CA GLY A 200 -5.37 26.70 24.70
C GLY A 200 -5.79 25.31 25.17
N LYS A 201 -6.52 25.22 26.29
CA LYS A 201 -7.13 23.98 26.80
C LYS A 201 -8.10 23.42 25.75
N ARG A 202 -7.69 22.38 25.02
CA ARG A 202 -8.57 21.65 24.10
C ARG A 202 -9.40 20.65 24.89
N HIS A 203 -10.70 20.86 24.97
CA HIS A 203 -11.65 19.95 25.59
C HIS A 203 -12.06 18.86 24.58
N PHE A 204 -11.87 17.60 24.95
CA PHE A 204 -12.30 16.45 24.16
C PHE A 204 -13.38 15.69 24.92
N THR A 205 -14.48 15.34 24.25
CA THR A 205 -15.57 14.53 24.83
C THR A 205 -15.51 13.12 24.26
N ILE A 206 -15.26 12.14 25.13
CA ILE A 206 -15.24 10.72 24.77
C ILE A 206 -16.66 10.17 24.95
N ARG A 207 -17.28 9.73 23.85
CA ARG A 207 -18.54 8.96 23.91
C ARG A 207 -18.20 7.47 24.02
N GLN A 208 -18.55 6.87 25.15
CA GLN A 208 -18.50 5.42 25.30
C GLN A 208 -19.68 4.77 24.58
N LYS A 209 -19.43 3.61 23.97
CA LYS A 209 -20.42 2.76 23.30
C LYS A 209 -20.97 1.73 24.27
#